data_AF-A0AAV2FP71-F1
#
_entry.id   AF-A0AAV2FP71-F1
#
_cell.length_a   1.000
_cell.length_b   1.000
_cell.length_c   1.000
_cell.angle_alpha   90.00
_cell.angle_beta   90.00
_cell.angle_gamma   90.00
#
_symmetry.space_group_name_H-M   'P 1'
#
loop_
_entity.id
_entity.type
_entity.pdbx_description
1 polymer ?
#
loop_
_entity_poly.entity_id
_entity_poly.type
_entity_poly.pdbx_seq_one_letter_code
_entity_poly.pdbx_strand_id
1 'polypeptide(L)'
;MAIAKRAEAFGCPISYFSRSKKPACINYNYCPTVVDLAANCDILVVACALTPDTRHIINRDVIDALGPEGVLINIGRGPHVDEAELVSALLEGRLGGAGLDVFQDEPNVPEELFKLDNVVLMPHVGSATVEARKAMADLVVGNLEAHFLNKPLLTPVV
;
A
#
# COMPACT_ATOMS: atom_id res chain seq x y z
N MET A 1 1.46 -7.18 8.80
CA MET A 1 2.06 -8.53 8.95
C MET A 1 1.49 -9.57 7.99
N ALA A 2 0.22 -9.51 7.56
CA ALA A 2 -0.38 -10.52 6.68
C ALA A 2 0.33 -10.69 5.32
N ILE A 3 0.82 -9.60 4.72
CA ILE A 3 1.58 -9.60 3.46
C ILE A 3 2.94 -10.29 3.67
N ALA A 4 3.72 -9.83 4.66
CA ALA A 4 5.01 -10.42 5.02
C ALA A 4 4.92 -11.94 5.23
N LYS A 5 3.95 -12.42 6.02
CA LYS A 5 3.72 -13.86 6.27
C LYS A 5 3.50 -14.65 4.98
N ARG A 6 2.86 -14.07 3.96
CA ARG A 6 2.65 -14.73 2.66
C ARG A 6 3.95 -14.75 1.87
N ALA A 7 4.67 -13.63 1.81
CA ALA A 7 5.93 -13.51 1.11
C ALA A 7 7.03 -14.44 1.68
N GLU A 8 7.04 -14.67 3.00
CA GLU A 8 7.94 -15.65 3.64
C GLU A 8 7.81 -17.05 3.03
N ALA A 9 6.60 -17.47 2.64
CA ALA A 9 6.37 -18.79 2.04
C ALA A 9 7.02 -18.93 0.65
N PHE A 10 7.41 -17.82 0.02
CA PHE A 10 8.16 -17.78 -1.23
C PHE A 10 9.68 -17.67 -0.99
N GLY A 11 10.13 -17.70 0.27
CA GLY A 11 11.54 -17.55 0.63
C GLY A 11 12.05 -16.10 0.58
N CYS A 12 11.15 -15.11 0.51
CA CYS A 12 11.54 -13.70 0.45
C CYS A 12 12.09 -13.20 1.79
N PRO A 13 13.29 -12.58 1.83
CA PRO A 13 13.72 -11.79 2.98
C PRO A 13 12.78 -10.58 3.16
N ILE A 14 12.40 -10.29 4.40
CA ILE A 14 11.44 -9.22 4.70
C ILE A 14 12.12 -8.07 5.47
N SER A 15 12.07 -6.89 4.88
CA SER A 15 12.39 -5.61 5.52
C SER A 15 11.11 -4.78 5.68
N TYR A 16 11.06 -3.87 6.65
CA TYR A 16 9.92 -2.97 6.85
C TYR A 16 10.34 -1.60 7.38
N PHE A 17 9.53 -0.60 7.04
CA PHE A 17 9.54 0.72 7.65
C PHE A 17 8.28 0.91 8.51
N SER A 18 8.42 1.64 9.62
CA SER A 18 7.33 2.06 10.49
C SER A 18 7.82 3.22 11.36
N ARG A 19 6.92 4.11 11.80
CA ARG A 19 7.23 5.22 12.73
C ARG A 19 8.04 4.81 13.96
N SER A 20 7.86 3.57 14.41
CA SER A 20 8.69 2.96 15.44
C SER A 20 8.86 1.47 15.15
N LYS A 21 10.02 0.92 15.51
CA LYS A 21 10.31 -0.51 15.45
C LYS A 21 9.24 -1.29 16.19
N LYS A 22 8.72 -2.34 15.57
CA LYS A 22 7.67 -3.18 16.15
C LYS A 22 8.30 -4.34 16.91
N PRO A 23 8.09 -4.46 18.24
CA PRO A 23 8.64 -5.58 19.02
C PRO A 23 8.19 -6.95 18.53
N ALA A 24 6.98 -7.04 17.96
CA ALA A 24 6.44 -8.28 17.39
C ALA A 24 7.07 -8.69 16.04
N CYS A 25 7.85 -7.82 15.39
CA CYS A 25 8.49 -8.06 14.10
C CYS A 25 9.98 -8.39 14.30
N ILE A 26 10.30 -9.36 15.16
CA ILE A 26 11.67 -9.72 15.54
C ILE A 26 12.46 -10.27 14.35
N ASN A 27 11.79 -11.00 13.45
CA ASN A 27 12.41 -11.67 12.32
C ASN A 27 12.53 -10.79 11.06
N TYR A 28 12.05 -9.54 11.12
CA TYR A 28 12.07 -8.63 9.97
C TYR A 28 13.08 -7.51 10.19
N ASN A 29 13.82 -7.21 9.14
CA ASN A 29 14.78 -6.12 9.17
C ASN A 29 14.03 -4.79 9.24
N TYR A 30 14.39 -3.94 10.19
CA TYR A 30 13.77 -2.63 10.36
C TYR A 30 14.62 -1.57 9.68
N CYS A 31 14.03 -0.83 8.75
CA CYS A 31 14.66 0.30 8.08
C CYS A 31 14.19 1.61 8.72
N PRO A 32 15.10 2.54 9.07
CA PRO A 32 14.74 3.79 9.74
C PRO A 32 14.11 4.82 8.80
N THR A 33 14.36 4.71 7.48
CA THR A 33 13.76 5.56 6.45
C THR A 33 13.17 4.71 5.32
N VAL A 34 12.29 5.32 4.53
CA VAL A 34 11.67 4.65 3.36
C VAL A 34 12.66 4.54 2.20
N VAL A 35 13.56 5.52 2.05
CA VAL A 35 14.63 5.46 1.04
C VAL A 35 15.58 4.29 1.34
N ASP A 36 15.99 4.11 2.60
CA ASP A 36 16.82 2.96 2.99
C ASP A 36 16.10 1.62 2.73
N LEU A 37 14.78 1.58 2.94
CA LEU A 37 13.99 0.40 2.63
C LEU A 37 13.97 0.12 1.11
N ALA A 38 13.69 1.14 0.30
CA ALA A 38 13.61 1.04 -1.15
C ALA A 38 14.94 0.61 -1.79
N ALA A 39 16.06 1.18 -1.33
CA ALA A 39 17.40 0.84 -1.81
C ALA A 39 17.83 -0.61 -1.51
N ASN A 40 17.11 -1.32 -0.63
CA ASN A 40 17.45 -2.66 -0.17
C ASN A 40 16.30 -3.67 -0.41
N CYS A 41 15.40 -3.40 -1.37
CA CYS A 41 14.34 -4.34 -1.75
C CYS A 41 14.10 -4.33 -3.26
N ASP A 42 13.76 -5.49 -3.81
CA ASP A 42 13.31 -5.61 -5.21
C ASP A 42 11.82 -5.27 -5.37
N ILE A 43 11.04 -5.43 -4.29
CA ILE A 43 9.59 -5.18 -4.27
C ILE A 43 9.25 -4.33 -3.05
N LEU A 44 8.72 -3.12 -3.29
CA LEU A 44 8.29 -2.20 -2.24
C LEU A 44 6.76 -2.18 -2.15
N VAL A 45 6.21 -2.54 -0.98
CA VAL A 45 4.76 -2.62 -0.77
C VAL A 45 4.26 -1.51 0.16
N VAL A 46 3.35 -0.68 -0.33
CA VAL A 46 2.68 0.37 0.45
C VAL A 46 1.45 -0.22 1.16
N ALA A 47 1.54 -0.34 2.48
CA ALA A 47 0.50 -0.94 3.33
C ALA A 47 0.28 -0.18 4.65
N CYS A 48 0.48 1.14 4.63
CA CYS A 48 0.24 2.03 5.78
C CYS A 48 -1.08 2.82 5.63
N ALA A 49 -1.49 3.48 6.71
CA ALA A 49 -2.63 4.40 6.66
C ALA A 49 -2.21 5.73 6.04
N LEU A 50 -3.14 6.36 5.31
CA LEU A 50 -2.94 7.70 4.78
C LEU A 50 -3.13 8.74 5.89
N THR A 51 -2.09 9.52 6.14
CA THR A 51 -2.03 10.66 7.06
C THR A 51 -1.28 11.80 6.37
N PRO A 52 -1.25 13.02 6.94
CA PRO A 52 -0.40 14.09 6.40
C PRO A 52 1.06 13.67 6.27
N ASP A 53 1.59 12.92 7.24
CA ASP A 53 2.98 12.45 7.24
C ASP A 53 3.27 11.35 6.19
N THR A 54 2.25 10.59 5.76
CA THR A 54 2.42 9.51 4.77
C THR A 54 1.96 9.91 3.38
N ARG A 55 1.45 11.13 3.19
CA ARG A 55 1.14 11.68 1.87
C ARG A 55 2.44 11.87 1.08
N HIS A 56 2.48 11.32 -0.13
CA HIS A 56 3.69 11.27 -0.99
C HIS A 56 4.89 10.65 -0.26
N ILE A 57 4.67 9.71 0.65
CA ILE A 57 5.74 8.95 1.30
C ILE A 57 6.58 8.17 0.28
N ILE A 58 5.98 7.82 -0.86
CA ILE A 58 6.67 7.34 -2.06
C ILE A 58 6.83 8.53 -3.00
N ASN A 59 7.89 9.29 -2.82
CA ASN A 59 8.27 10.41 -3.67
C ASN A 59 9.36 9.97 -4.67
N ARG A 60 9.86 10.91 -5.47
CA ARG A 60 10.93 10.68 -6.43
C ARG A 60 12.16 9.97 -5.84
N ASP A 61 12.65 10.42 -4.68
CA ASP A 61 13.85 9.85 -4.06
C ASP A 61 13.65 8.37 -3.70
N VAL A 62 12.46 8.01 -3.23
CA VAL A 62 12.10 6.61 -2.93
C VAL A 62 11.98 5.79 -4.21
N ILE A 63 11.38 6.36 -5.26
CA ILE A 63 11.23 5.68 -6.56
C ILE A 63 12.60 5.42 -7.20
N ASP A 64 13.48 6.42 -7.22
CA ASP A 64 14.83 6.31 -7.78
C ASP A 64 15.70 5.35 -6.96
N ALA A 65 15.50 5.28 -5.64
CA ALA A 65 16.17 4.31 -4.77
C ALA A 65 15.70 2.86 -5.02
N LEU A 66 14.42 2.65 -5.35
CA LEU A 66 13.89 1.34 -5.74
C LEU A 66 14.43 0.90 -7.12
N GLY A 67 14.51 1.86 -8.05
CA GLY A 67 15.30 1.74 -9.26
C GLY A 67 14.69 0.88 -10.38
N PRO A 68 15.45 0.70 -11.48
CA PRO A 68 14.95 0.16 -12.75
C PRO A 68 14.61 -1.33 -12.73
N GLU A 69 15.08 -2.07 -11.73
CA GLU A 69 14.73 -3.49 -11.53
C GLU A 69 13.66 -3.68 -10.45
N GLY A 70 13.31 -2.61 -9.74
CA GLY A 70 12.39 -2.65 -8.62
C GLY A 70 10.93 -2.50 -9.03
N VAL A 71 10.04 -3.06 -8.21
CA VAL A 71 8.58 -3.02 -8.42
C VAL A 71 7.87 -2.37 -7.24
N LEU A 72 7.07 -1.34 -7.52
CA LEU A 72 6.21 -0.70 -6.52
C LEU A 72 4.84 -1.36 -6.49
N ILE A 73 4.37 -1.79 -5.31
CA ILE A 73 3.00 -2.30 -5.11
C ILE A 73 2.25 -1.34 -4.17
N ASN A 74 1.16 -0.73 -4.64
CA ASN A 74 0.31 0.12 -3.80
C ASN A 74 -1.10 -0.47 -3.66
N ILE A 75 -1.40 -0.93 -2.44
CA ILE A 75 -2.73 -1.40 -1.99
C ILE A 75 -3.29 -0.53 -0.85
N GLY A 76 -2.68 0.63 -0.64
CA GLY A 76 -3.03 1.58 0.42
C GLY A 76 -4.04 2.61 -0.07
N ARG A 77 -3.54 3.77 -0.48
CA ARG A 77 -4.28 4.91 -1.03
C ARG A 77 -3.43 5.57 -2.10
N GLY A 78 -4.03 6.11 -3.15
CA GLY A 78 -3.30 6.80 -4.21
C GLY A 78 -2.35 7.88 -3.71
N PRO A 79 -2.80 8.81 -2.84
CA PRO A 79 -1.95 9.89 -2.33
C PRO A 79 -0.75 9.47 -1.48
N HIS A 80 -0.51 8.18 -1.22
CA HIS A 80 0.78 7.73 -0.67
C HIS A 80 1.92 7.92 -1.68
N VAL A 81 1.62 7.87 -2.98
CA VAL A 81 2.61 7.98 -4.05
C VAL A 81 2.47 9.33 -4.71
N ASP A 82 3.58 9.97 -5.03
CA ASP A 82 3.60 11.10 -5.97
C ASP A 82 3.36 10.56 -7.40
N GLU A 83 2.11 10.58 -7.86
CA GLU A 83 1.69 9.85 -9.07
C GLU A 83 2.30 10.42 -10.35
N ALA A 84 2.54 11.72 -10.41
CA ALA A 84 3.23 12.35 -11.54
C ALA A 84 4.68 11.84 -11.66
N GLU A 85 5.39 11.74 -10.53
CA GLU A 85 6.76 11.19 -10.49
C GLU A 85 6.78 9.69 -10.79
N LEU A 86 5.77 8.93 -10.32
CA LEU A 86 5.62 7.51 -10.67
C LEU A 86 5.47 7.30 -12.17
N VAL A 87 4.57 8.04 -12.81
CA VAL A 87 4.32 7.96 -14.25
C VAL A 87 5.59 8.31 -15.03
N SER A 88 6.25 9.42 -14.68
CA SER A 88 7.53 9.81 -15.29
C SER A 88 8.60 8.73 -15.12
N ALA A 89 8.75 8.16 -13.92
CA ALA A 89 9.77 7.14 -13.66
C ALA A 89 9.57 5.85 -14.46
N LEU A 90 8.32 5.42 -14.64
CA LEU A 90 7.99 4.25 -15.43
C LEU A 90 8.22 4.50 -16.93
N LEU A 91 7.85 5.68 -17.45
CA LEU A 91 8.08 6.06 -18.84
C LEU A 91 9.57 6.21 -19.17
N GLU A 92 10.35 6.73 -18.23
CA GLU A 92 11.80 6.96 -18.38
C GLU A 92 12.63 5.70 -18.07
N GLY A 93 12.01 4.62 -17.58
CA GLY A 93 12.69 3.40 -17.17
C GLY A 93 13.54 3.55 -15.90
N ARG A 94 13.26 4.58 -15.08
CA ARG A 94 13.86 4.74 -13.73
C ARG A 94 13.27 3.75 -12.72
N LEU A 95 12.05 3.28 -12.96
CA LEU A 95 11.37 2.25 -12.17
C LEU A 95 11.01 1.04 -13.06
N GLY A 96 11.29 -0.16 -12.56
CA GLY A 96 11.08 -1.40 -13.31
C GLY A 96 9.62 -1.73 -13.58
N GLY A 97 8.74 -1.50 -12.60
CA GLY A 97 7.30 -1.70 -12.79
C GLY A 97 6.44 -1.30 -11.59
N ALA A 98 5.12 -1.40 -11.76
CA ALA A 98 4.18 -1.08 -10.69
C ALA A 98 2.89 -1.95 -10.71
N GLY A 99 2.45 -2.39 -9.54
CA GLY A 99 1.13 -2.97 -9.31
C GLY A 99 0.27 -2.03 -8.47
N LEU A 100 -0.78 -1.46 -9.07
CA LEU A 100 -1.56 -0.39 -8.47
C LEU A 100 -3.03 -0.81 -8.35
N ASP A 101 -3.54 -0.85 -7.11
CA ASP A 101 -4.98 -0.99 -6.84
C ASP A 101 -5.65 0.36 -6.56
N VAL A 102 -4.86 1.44 -6.42
CA VAL A 102 -5.33 2.75 -5.97
C VAL A 102 -4.61 3.87 -6.72
N PHE A 103 -5.29 4.99 -6.92
CA PHE A 103 -4.84 6.15 -7.71
C PHE A 103 -5.18 7.47 -6.99
N GLN A 104 -4.48 8.56 -7.31
CA GLN A 104 -4.69 9.83 -6.60
C GLN A 104 -6.09 10.41 -6.83
N ASP A 105 -6.60 10.34 -8.06
CA ASP A 105 -7.88 10.90 -8.49
C ASP A 105 -8.87 9.80 -8.92
N GLU A 106 -9.04 8.77 -8.10
CA GLU A 106 -9.97 7.68 -8.42
C GLU A 106 -11.40 8.19 -8.69
N PRO A 107 -12.07 7.70 -9.76
CA PRO A 107 -11.72 6.55 -10.59
C PRO A 107 -10.84 6.86 -11.81
N ASN A 108 -10.35 8.10 -11.95
CA ASN A 108 -9.48 8.49 -13.05
C ASN A 108 -8.08 7.92 -12.85
N VAL A 109 -7.52 7.37 -13.93
CA VAL A 109 -6.17 6.79 -13.97
C VAL A 109 -5.39 7.51 -15.07
N PRO A 110 -4.12 7.90 -14.85
CA PRO A 110 -3.30 8.51 -15.89
C PRO A 110 -3.23 7.65 -17.15
N GLU A 111 -3.59 8.21 -18.30
CA GLU A 111 -3.71 7.47 -19.56
C GLU A 111 -2.37 6.89 -20.04
N GLU A 112 -1.25 7.50 -19.63
CA GLU A 112 0.10 7.03 -19.91
C GLU A 112 0.32 5.61 -19.39
N LEU A 113 -0.26 5.27 -18.23
CA LEU A 113 -0.13 3.95 -17.62
C LEU A 113 -0.79 2.84 -18.46
N PHE A 114 -1.82 3.16 -19.26
CA PHE A 114 -2.48 2.17 -20.12
C PHE A 114 -1.61 1.70 -21.28
N LYS A 115 -0.53 2.42 -21.59
CA LYS A 115 0.39 2.10 -22.70
C LYS A 115 1.61 1.30 -22.25
N LEU A 116 1.74 1.04 -20.95
CA LEU A 116 2.89 0.40 -20.35
C LEU A 116 2.64 -1.09 -20.12
N ASP A 117 3.58 -1.93 -20.55
CA ASP A 117 3.52 -3.38 -20.33
C ASP A 117 4.05 -3.80 -18.94
N ASN A 118 4.76 -2.89 -18.24
CA ASN A 118 5.35 -3.11 -16.93
C ASN A 118 4.47 -2.65 -15.76
N VAL A 119 3.16 -2.46 -16.00
CA VAL A 119 2.20 -2.08 -14.97
C VAL A 119 0.99 -3.02 -14.92
N VAL A 120 0.42 -3.17 -13.73
CA VAL A 120 -0.88 -3.82 -13.50
C VAL A 120 -1.77 -2.84 -12.77
N LEU A 121 -2.95 -2.55 -13.33
CA LEU A 121 -3.88 -1.55 -12.85
C LEU A 121 -5.19 -2.22 -12.43
N MET A 122 -5.61 -1.99 -11.19
CA MET A 122 -6.80 -2.61 -10.60
C MET A 122 -7.74 -1.53 -10.04
N PRO A 123 -9.07 -1.68 -10.18
CA PRO A 123 -10.02 -0.64 -9.81
C PRO A 123 -10.44 -0.69 -8.32
N HIS A 124 -9.47 -0.55 -7.41
CA HIS A 124 -9.67 -0.51 -5.95
C HIS A 124 -10.47 -1.70 -5.41
N VAL A 125 -9.98 -2.91 -5.71
CA VAL A 125 -10.65 -4.17 -5.40
C VAL A 125 -10.01 -4.93 -4.23
N GLY A 126 -9.06 -4.36 -3.50
CA GLY A 126 -8.35 -5.04 -2.40
C GLY A 126 -9.25 -5.65 -1.31
N SER A 127 -10.46 -5.11 -1.10
CA SER A 127 -11.48 -5.67 -0.18
C SER A 127 -12.69 -6.29 -0.87
N ALA A 128 -12.74 -6.30 -2.20
CA ALA A 128 -13.94 -6.55 -2.99
C ALA A 128 -14.24 -8.06 -3.19
N THR A 129 -14.15 -8.87 -2.13
CA THR A 129 -14.69 -10.24 -2.13
C THR A 129 -16.06 -10.28 -1.47
N VAL A 130 -16.86 -11.29 -1.83
CA VAL A 130 -18.21 -11.47 -1.27
C VAL A 130 -18.15 -11.58 0.26
N GLU A 131 -17.22 -12.38 0.77
CA GLU A 131 -17.04 -12.66 2.19
C GLU A 131 -16.60 -11.41 2.95
N ALA A 132 -15.59 -10.70 2.44
CA ALA A 132 -15.07 -9.50 3.10
C ALA A 132 -16.11 -8.38 3.11
N ARG A 133 -16.78 -8.13 1.97
CA ARG A 133 -17.81 -7.09 1.88
C ARG A 133 -19.03 -7.41 2.74
N LYS A 134 -19.43 -8.68 2.83
CA LYS A 134 -20.50 -9.11 3.75
C LYS A 134 -20.11 -8.86 5.20
N ALA A 135 -18.93 -9.33 5.63
CA ALA A 135 -18.47 -9.15 7.01
C ALA A 135 -18.33 -7.66 7.39
N MET A 136 -17.87 -6.82 6.46
CA MET A 136 -17.82 -5.37 6.66
C MET A 136 -19.23 -4.76 6.81
N ALA A 137 -20.18 -5.15 5.97
CA ALA A 137 -21.56 -4.68 6.05
C ALA A 137 -22.23 -5.10 7.37
N ASP A 138 -22.08 -6.37 7.75
CA ASP A 138 -22.60 -6.90 9.02
C ASP A 138 -22.03 -6.13 10.22
N LEU A 139 -20.74 -5.77 10.19
CA LEU A 139 -20.10 -4.98 11.23
C LEU A 139 -20.64 -3.54 11.31
N VAL A 140 -20.92 -2.91 10.16
CA VAL A 140 -21.54 -1.57 10.13
C VAL A 140 -22.93 -1.61 10.76
N VAL A 141 -23.77 -2.56 10.33
CA VAL A 141 -25.12 -2.74 10.88
C VAL A 141 -25.05 -3.01 12.39
N GLY A 142 -24.17 -3.90 12.82
CA GLY A 142 -24.00 -4.22 14.25
C GLY A 142 -23.57 -3.03 15.10
N ASN A 143 -22.74 -2.13 14.57
CA ASN A 143 -22.40 -0.88 15.28
C ASN A 143 -23.59 0.07 15.40
N LEU A 144 -24.42 0.22 14.35
CA LEU A 144 -25.63 1.04 14.40
C LEU A 144 -26.67 0.48 15.38
N GLU A 145 -26.91 -0.83 15.34
CA GLU A 145 -27.79 -1.51 16.30
C GLU A 145 -27.30 -1.31 17.73
N ALA A 146 -26.00 -1.49 18.00
CA ALA A 146 -25.42 -1.25 19.31
C ALA A 146 -25.64 0.18 19.79
N HIS A 147 -25.42 1.17 18.91
CA HIS A 147 -25.65 2.58 19.22
C HIS A 147 -27.09 2.86 19.63
N PHE A 148 -28.07 2.49 18.79
CA PHE A 148 -29.49 2.78 19.06
C PHE A 148 -30.07 1.97 20.22
N LEU A 149 -29.43 0.87 20.61
CA LEU A 149 -29.77 0.09 21.80
C LEU A 149 -29.02 0.52 23.06
N ASN A 150 -28.24 1.60 23.01
CA ASN A 150 -27.39 2.06 24.12
C ASN A 150 -26.40 0.99 24.63
N LYS A 151 -25.88 0.16 23.72
CA LYS A 151 -24.83 -0.82 23.99
C LYS A 151 -23.46 -0.27 23.57
N PRO A 152 -22.35 -0.79 24.13
CA PRO A 152 -21.02 -0.47 23.63
C PRO A 152 -20.87 -0.80 22.13
N LEU A 153 -20.23 0.10 21.38
CA LEU A 153 -19.95 -0.10 19.97
C LEU A 153 -18.97 -1.26 19.76
N LEU A 154 -19.08 -1.95 18.63
CA LEU A 154 -18.24 -3.10 18.30
C LEU A 154 -16.82 -2.66 17.90
N THR A 155 -16.71 -1.57 17.14
CA THR A 155 -15.44 -1.05 16.62
C THR A 155 -15.40 0.48 16.65
N PRO A 156 -15.43 1.11 17.83
CA PRO A 156 -15.32 2.56 17.96
C PRO A 156 -13.92 3.07 17.55
N VAL A 157 -13.86 4.29 17.04
CA VAL A 157 -12.62 4.98 16.66
C VAL A 157 -12.44 6.29 17.43
N VAL A 158 -13.55 7.03 17.65
CA VAL A 158 -13.63 8.29 18.42
C VAL A 158 -14.61 8.10 19.57
#